data_AF-A0A443SBU5-F1
#
_entry.id   AF-A0A443SBU5-F1
#
_cell.length_a   1.000
_cell.length_b   1.000
_cell.length_c   1.000
_cell.angle_alpha   90.00
_cell.angle_beta   90.00
_cell.angle_gamma   90.00
#
_symmetry.space_group_name_H-M   'P 1'
#
loop_
_entity.id
_entity.type
_entity.pdbx_description
1 polymer ?
#
loop_
_entity_poly.entity_id
_entity_poly.type
_entity_poly.pdbx_seq_one_letter_code
_entity_poly.pdbx_strand_id
1 'polypeptide(L)'
;MDSKTYKQNYGEWKVWELYRRQHGRQEYRVWRTTRVSCIGDDGYIKYASPCPICRDRFLVLHYRNVKLISQFISPFTGEILEPIKTNLCQHKHDELLVAFYLAKDYGTLPFHISTVQYDYSLYYPEEDIKGLDLPKIEEKQPIALHEDEDEVMKRIRSIEEYGYWHKHSYISHP
;
A
#
# COMPACT_ATOMS: atom_id res chain seq x y z
N MET A 1 -11.12 -5.68 -13.02
CA MET A 1 -10.29 -6.87 -13.31
C MET A 1 -11.04 -7.92 -14.12
N ASP A 2 -12.37 -7.99 -14.05
CA ASP A 2 -13.14 -9.04 -14.73
C ASP A 2 -13.49 -8.74 -16.19
N SER A 3 -13.04 -7.60 -16.73
CA SER A 3 -13.33 -7.20 -18.11
C SER A 3 -12.59 -8.07 -19.12
N LYS A 4 -13.20 -8.28 -20.29
CA LYS A 4 -12.60 -9.04 -21.40
C LYS A 4 -11.26 -8.46 -21.84
N THR A 5 -11.17 -7.13 -21.95
CA THR A 5 -9.95 -6.42 -22.34
C THR A 5 -8.80 -6.66 -21.36
N TYR A 6 -9.08 -6.64 -20.05
CA TYR A 6 -8.05 -6.90 -19.04
C TYR A 6 -7.49 -8.32 -19.19
N LYS A 7 -8.37 -9.32 -19.32
CA LYS A 7 -7.97 -10.73 -19.51
C LYS A 7 -7.15 -10.95 -20.79
N GLN A 8 -7.47 -10.24 -21.88
CA GLN A 8 -6.70 -10.33 -23.12
C GLN A 8 -5.31 -9.69 -23.01
N ASN A 9 -5.18 -8.56 -22.32
CA ASN A 9 -3.92 -7.82 -22.22
C ASN A 9 -2.93 -8.42 -21.21
N TYR A 10 -3.44 -8.89 -20.06
CA TYR A 10 -2.61 -9.34 -18.93
C TYR A 10 -2.69 -10.85 -18.69
N GLY A 11 -3.82 -11.48 -19.02
CA GLY A 11 -4.04 -12.90 -18.76
C GLY A 11 -3.96 -13.23 -17.26
N GLU A 12 -3.14 -14.24 -16.94
CA GLU A 12 -2.89 -14.72 -15.57
C GLU A 12 -1.73 -13.98 -14.88
N TRP A 13 -0.97 -13.17 -15.62
CA TRP A 13 0.18 -12.46 -15.08
C TRP A 13 -0.25 -11.24 -14.27
N LYS A 14 0.57 -10.86 -13.28
CA LYS A 14 0.39 -9.60 -12.56
C LYS A 14 0.71 -8.44 -13.48
N VAL A 15 0.05 -7.30 -13.26
CA VAL A 15 0.17 -6.09 -14.08
C VAL A 15 1.64 -5.65 -14.30
N TRP A 16 2.48 -5.83 -13.29
CA TRP A 16 3.86 -5.38 -13.27
C TRP A 16 4.89 -6.44 -13.70
N GLU A 17 4.52 -7.73 -13.81
CA GLU A 17 5.46 -8.82 -14.10
C GLU A 17 6.03 -8.74 -15.53
N LEU A 18 5.19 -8.40 -16.50
CA LEU A 18 5.59 -8.28 -17.91
C LEU A 18 6.32 -6.96 -18.21
N TYR A 19 6.43 -6.06 -17.22
CA TYR A 19 7.04 -4.76 -17.43
C TYR A 19 8.52 -4.79 -17.04
N ARG A 20 9.37 -4.30 -17.95
CA ARG A 20 10.78 -4.08 -17.70
C ARG A 20 11.13 -2.61 -17.84
N ARG A 21 11.67 -2.02 -16.78
CA ARG A 21 12.15 -0.65 -16.84
C ARG A 21 13.45 -0.55 -17.63
N GLN A 22 13.51 0.42 -18.53
CA GLN A 22 14.77 0.84 -19.13
C GLN A 22 15.53 1.71 -18.14
N HIS A 23 16.72 1.25 -17.75
CA HIS A 23 17.69 2.04 -17.01
C HIS A 23 18.71 2.59 -18.01
N GLY A 24 19.13 3.85 -17.85
CA GLY A 24 20.21 4.39 -18.67
C GLY A 24 21.46 3.52 -18.53
N ARG A 25 22.26 3.38 -19.60
CA ARG A 25 23.51 2.61 -19.61
C ARG A 25 24.56 3.30 -18.75
N GLN A 26 24.44 3.22 -17.44
CA GLN A 26 25.54 3.41 -16.52
C GLN A 26 25.81 2.07 -15.87
N GLU A 27 26.89 1.45 -16.34
CA GLU A 27 27.38 0.10 -16.02
C GLU A 27 27.53 -0.17 -14.52
N TYR A 28 27.52 0.86 -13.67
CA TYR A 28 27.87 0.76 -12.25
C TYR A 28 26.85 1.35 -11.27
N ARG A 29 25.68 1.84 -11.71
CA ARG A 29 24.66 2.40 -10.79
C ARG A 29 23.25 1.95 -11.14
N VAL A 30 22.81 0.86 -10.52
CA VAL A 30 21.38 0.59 -10.39
C VAL A 30 20.84 1.55 -9.34
N TRP A 31 19.95 2.46 -9.74
CA TRP A 31 19.32 3.39 -8.81
C TRP A 31 18.57 2.61 -7.74
N ARG A 32 18.83 2.92 -6.45
CA ARG A 32 18.14 2.29 -5.31
C ARG A 32 16.65 2.59 -5.28
N THR A 33 16.23 3.64 -5.97
CA THR A 33 14.85 4.13 -6.01
C THR A 33 14.35 4.28 -7.43
N THR A 34 13.02 4.22 -7.58
CA THR A 34 12.40 4.51 -8.86
C THR A 34 12.24 6.01 -9.11
N ARG A 35 11.87 6.39 -10.35
CA ARG A 35 11.63 7.80 -10.69
C ARG A 35 10.47 8.37 -9.87
N VAL A 36 10.48 9.68 -9.62
CA VAL A 36 9.46 10.37 -8.81
C VAL A 36 8.06 10.19 -9.40
N SER A 37 7.84 10.61 -10.66
CA SER A 37 6.56 10.45 -11.36
C SER A 37 6.76 10.00 -12.81
N CYS A 38 5.74 9.37 -13.41
CA CYS A 38 5.68 9.14 -14.85
C CYS A 38 4.83 10.16 -15.60
N ILE A 39 3.91 10.81 -14.88
CA ILE A 39 2.97 11.81 -15.39
C ILE A 39 3.52 13.19 -15.04
N GLY A 40 3.40 14.12 -15.99
CA GLY A 40 3.79 15.50 -15.82
C GLY A 40 2.77 16.35 -15.14
N ASP A 41 3.19 17.58 -14.83
CA ASP A 41 2.34 18.58 -14.16
C ASP A 41 1.23 19.07 -15.12
N ASP A 42 1.46 18.88 -16.43
CA ASP A 42 0.51 19.03 -17.53
C ASP A 42 -0.50 17.87 -17.65
N GLY A 43 -0.34 16.80 -16.86
CA GLY A 43 -1.19 15.62 -16.88
C GLY A 43 -0.86 14.60 -17.99
N TYR A 44 0.16 14.86 -18.82
CA TYR A 44 0.58 13.97 -19.89
C TYR A 44 1.75 13.07 -19.47
N ILE A 45 1.96 11.97 -20.19
CA ILE A 45 3.03 11.02 -19.88
C ILE A 45 4.38 11.64 -20.30
N LYS A 46 5.27 11.88 -19.33
CA LYS A 46 6.59 12.50 -19.54
C LYS A 46 7.59 11.60 -20.27
N TYR A 47 7.43 10.28 -20.18
CA TYR A 47 8.44 9.31 -20.63
C TYR A 47 7.88 8.27 -21.60
N ALA A 48 8.69 7.84 -22.58
CA ALA A 48 8.30 6.80 -23.53
C ALA A 48 8.02 5.41 -22.90
N SER A 49 8.65 5.12 -21.75
CA SER A 49 8.41 3.89 -20.96
C SER A 49 7.87 4.28 -19.57
N PRO A 50 6.55 4.54 -19.45
CA PRO A 50 5.88 4.81 -18.18
C PRO A 50 5.67 3.51 -17.37
N CYS A 51 5.46 3.64 -16.05
CA CYS A 51 5.28 2.48 -15.17
C CYS A 51 4.00 1.68 -15.51
N PRO A 52 3.87 0.43 -15.03
CA PRO A 52 2.75 -0.46 -15.35
C PRO A 52 1.35 0.13 -15.09
N ILE A 53 1.24 1.01 -14.10
CA ILE A 53 -0.01 1.70 -13.74
C ILE A 53 -0.19 2.97 -14.59
N CYS A 54 0.84 3.81 -14.75
CA CYS A 54 0.70 5.04 -15.54
C CYS A 54 0.53 4.81 -17.04
N ARG A 55 0.91 3.64 -17.58
CA ARG A 55 0.71 3.31 -19.00
C ARG A 55 -0.76 3.01 -19.35
N ASP A 56 -1.53 2.51 -18.37
CA ASP A 56 -2.93 2.14 -18.56
C ASP A 56 -3.81 2.92 -17.58
N ARG A 57 -4.55 3.90 -18.12
CA ARG A 57 -5.43 4.78 -17.35
C ARG A 57 -6.55 4.02 -16.62
N PHE A 58 -6.94 2.84 -17.09
CA PHE A 58 -8.04 2.08 -16.49
C PHE A 58 -7.63 1.33 -15.22
N LEU A 59 -6.31 1.23 -14.94
CA LEU A 59 -5.80 0.64 -13.71
C LEU A 59 -5.73 1.70 -12.60
N VAL A 60 -6.87 1.92 -11.96
CA VAL A 60 -7.00 2.89 -10.87
C VAL A 60 -6.73 2.21 -9.52
N LEU A 61 -5.72 2.71 -8.81
CA LEU A 61 -5.41 2.32 -7.43
C LEU A 61 -6.46 2.94 -6.50
N HIS A 62 -7.29 2.08 -5.90
CA HIS A 62 -8.36 2.50 -5.01
C HIS A 62 -8.66 1.37 -4.03
N TYR A 63 -9.01 1.70 -2.78
CA TYR A 63 -9.20 0.72 -1.70
C TYR A 63 -10.20 -0.40 -2.07
N ARG A 64 -11.28 -0.06 -2.79
CA ARG A 64 -12.27 -1.02 -3.29
C ARG A 64 -11.74 -2.01 -4.33
N ASN A 65 -10.65 -1.69 -5.03
CA ASN A 65 -10.08 -2.52 -6.09
C ASN A 65 -9.09 -3.55 -5.50
N VAL A 66 -9.59 -4.39 -4.59
CA VAL A 66 -8.80 -5.37 -3.84
C VAL A 66 -8.02 -6.31 -4.77
N LYS A 67 -8.64 -6.75 -5.88
CA LYS A 67 -8.01 -7.61 -6.90
C LYS A 67 -6.80 -6.99 -7.60
N LEU A 68 -6.70 -5.66 -7.64
CA LEU A 68 -5.55 -4.96 -8.21
C LEU A 68 -4.47 -4.76 -7.14
N ILE A 69 -4.86 -4.28 -5.96
CA ILE A 69 -3.94 -4.04 -4.83
C ILE A 69 -3.23 -5.34 -4.42
N SER A 70 -3.97 -6.46 -4.37
CA SER A 70 -3.42 -7.77 -3.97
C SER A 70 -2.26 -8.25 -4.84
N GLN A 71 -2.17 -7.80 -6.10
CA GLN A 71 -1.04 -8.15 -6.97
C GLN A 71 0.27 -7.52 -6.53
N PHE A 72 0.22 -6.44 -5.76
CA PHE A 72 1.38 -5.73 -5.25
C PHE A 72 1.75 -6.15 -3.81
N ILE A 73 1.06 -7.12 -3.24
CA ILE A 73 1.31 -7.64 -1.89
C ILE A 73 2.20 -8.89 -1.97
N SER A 74 3.12 -9.01 -1.02
CA SER A 74 3.91 -10.23 -0.79
C SER A 74 3.03 -11.33 -0.21
N PRO A 75 2.98 -12.54 -0.80
CA PRO A 75 2.14 -13.62 -0.30
C PRO A 75 2.61 -14.17 1.06
N PHE A 76 3.86 -13.93 1.45
CA PHE A 76 4.44 -14.45 2.69
C PHE A 76 4.36 -13.44 3.85
N THR A 77 4.65 -12.17 3.58
CA THR A 77 4.68 -11.12 4.62
C THR A 77 3.38 -10.35 4.73
N GLY A 78 2.56 -10.32 3.68
CA GLY A 78 1.36 -9.47 3.64
C GLY A 78 1.65 -7.98 3.48
N GLU A 79 2.91 -7.61 3.23
CA GLU A 79 3.37 -6.24 3.01
C GLU A 79 3.41 -5.88 1.52
N ILE A 80 3.37 -4.58 1.22
CA ILE A 80 3.51 -4.09 -0.15
C ILE A 80 4.94 -4.30 -0.65
N LEU A 81 5.06 -4.78 -1.89
CA LEU A 81 6.32 -4.93 -2.57
C LEU A 81 6.96 -3.57 -2.89
N GLU A 82 8.26 -3.47 -2.66
CA GLU A 82 9.05 -2.27 -2.97
C GLU A 82 8.91 -1.84 -4.44
N PRO A 83 8.99 -0.51 -4.71
CA PRO A 83 8.81 0.03 -6.05
C PRO A 83 9.90 -0.45 -7.03
N ILE A 84 11.09 -0.85 -6.55
CA ILE A 84 12.15 -1.38 -7.41
C ILE A 84 11.78 -2.75 -7.99
N LYS A 85 10.99 -3.55 -7.26
CA LYS A 85 10.50 -4.86 -7.71
C LYS A 85 9.29 -4.72 -8.63
N THR A 86 8.37 -3.83 -8.28
CA THR A 86 7.12 -3.61 -9.04
C THR A 86 7.27 -2.62 -10.19
N ASN A 87 8.41 -1.92 -10.27
CA ASN A 87 8.73 -0.92 -11.28
C ASN A 87 7.76 0.29 -11.35
N LEU A 88 7.06 0.58 -10.26
CA LEU A 88 6.22 1.77 -10.13
C LEU A 88 7.06 3.05 -9.99
N CYS A 89 6.53 4.20 -10.42
CA CYS A 89 7.10 5.48 -9.99
C CYS A 89 6.71 5.76 -8.53
N GLN A 90 7.51 6.55 -7.82
CA GLN A 90 7.30 6.82 -6.39
C GLN A 90 5.90 7.35 -6.10
N HIS A 91 5.39 8.27 -6.92
CA HIS A 91 4.04 8.80 -6.74
C HIS A 91 2.95 7.72 -6.79
N LYS A 92 3.03 6.76 -7.72
CA LYS A 92 2.07 5.65 -7.79
C LYS A 92 2.27 4.61 -6.69
N HIS A 93 3.50 4.49 -6.17
CA HIS A 93 3.76 3.66 -5.00
C HIS A 93 3.16 4.28 -3.73
N ASP A 94 3.25 5.60 -3.58
CA ASP A 94 2.62 6.33 -2.48
C ASP A 94 1.08 6.23 -2.56
N GLU A 95 0.49 6.41 -3.74
CA GLU A 95 -0.96 6.16 -3.96
C GLU A 95 -1.36 4.70 -3.61
N LEU A 96 -0.52 3.72 -3.95
CA LEU A 96 -0.75 2.32 -3.62
C LEU A 96 -0.72 2.09 -2.10
N LEU A 97 0.24 2.71 -1.39
CA LEU A 97 0.32 2.64 0.07
C LEU A 97 -0.97 3.19 0.68
N VAL A 98 -1.37 4.41 0.31
CA VAL A 98 -2.62 5.01 0.80
C VAL A 98 -3.82 4.09 0.56
N ALA A 99 -3.98 3.58 -0.67
CA ALA A 99 -5.08 2.69 -1.01
C ALA A 99 -5.06 1.37 -0.23
N PHE A 100 -3.88 0.84 0.10
CA PHE A 100 -3.71 -0.38 0.89
C PHE A 100 -4.05 -0.18 2.36
N TYR A 101 -3.58 0.90 2.98
CA TYR A 101 -3.92 1.20 4.38
C TYR A 101 -5.41 1.50 4.53
N LEU A 102 -5.98 2.34 3.66
CA LEU A 102 -7.43 2.53 3.62
C LEU A 102 -8.19 1.20 3.42
N ALA A 103 -7.66 0.29 2.60
CA ALA A 103 -8.30 -1.01 2.39
C ALA A 103 -8.27 -1.90 3.65
N LYS A 104 -7.22 -1.81 4.47
CA LYS A 104 -7.13 -2.45 5.79
C LYS A 104 -8.09 -1.81 6.78
N ASP A 105 -8.13 -0.48 6.86
CA ASP A 105 -8.97 0.28 7.77
C ASP A 105 -10.46 0.04 7.50
N TYR A 106 -10.86 0.03 6.22
CA TYR A 106 -12.23 -0.32 5.83
C TYR A 106 -12.54 -1.83 5.88
N GLY A 107 -11.56 -2.68 6.20
CA GLY A 107 -11.73 -4.13 6.24
C GLY A 107 -12.01 -4.78 4.87
N THR A 108 -11.74 -4.09 3.77
CA THR A 108 -11.93 -4.61 2.41
C THR A 108 -10.83 -5.59 1.98
N LEU A 109 -9.64 -5.45 2.55
CA LEU A 109 -8.49 -6.31 2.31
C LEU A 109 -8.24 -7.18 3.54
N PRO A 110 -8.17 -8.52 3.42
CA PRO A 110 -7.84 -9.38 4.55
C PRO A 110 -6.35 -9.25 4.91
N PHE A 111 -6.06 -9.13 6.21
CA PHE A 111 -4.70 -9.11 6.74
C PHE A 111 -4.66 -9.81 8.11
N HIS A 112 -3.45 -10.17 8.55
CA HIS A 112 -3.25 -10.79 9.86
C HIS A 112 -3.28 -9.72 10.95
N ILE A 113 -4.10 -9.95 11.98
CA ILE A 113 -4.18 -9.11 13.18
C ILE A 113 -3.59 -9.90 14.33
N SER A 114 -2.58 -9.37 15.00
CA SER A 114 -2.03 -9.98 16.21
C SER A 114 -3.01 -9.83 17.36
N THR A 115 -3.13 -10.88 18.18
CA THR A 115 -3.87 -10.79 19.44
C THR A 115 -3.02 -10.06 20.48
N VAL A 116 -3.52 -8.95 21.00
CA VAL A 116 -2.88 -8.23 22.10
C VAL A 116 -3.34 -8.83 23.43
N GLN A 117 -2.41 -9.09 24.33
CA GLN A 117 -2.71 -9.45 25.72
C GLN A 117 -2.62 -8.21 26.59
N TYR A 118 -3.60 -8.02 27.47
CA TYR A 118 -3.66 -6.89 28.39
C TYR A 118 -3.33 -7.34 29.81
N ASP A 119 -2.58 -6.51 30.53
CA ASP A 119 -2.38 -6.67 31.96
C ASP A 119 -3.56 -6.06 32.72
N TYR A 120 -4.51 -6.91 33.12
CA TYR A 120 -5.71 -6.50 33.83
C TYR A 120 -5.43 -6.03 35.27
N SER A 121 -4.26 -6.35 35.84
CA SER A 121 -3.88 -5.89 37.19
C SER A 121 -3.72 -4.37 37.29
N LEU A 122 -3.49 -3.69 36.17
CA LEU A 122 -3.40 -2.24 36.10
C LEU A 122 -4.76 -1.52 36.21
N TYR A 123 -5.87 -2.24 35.95
CA TYR A 123 -7.19 -1.64 35.81
C TYR A 123 -8.17 -2.06 36.92
N TYR A 124 -7.95 -3.22 37.54
CA TYR A 124 -8.85 -3.78 38.54
C TYR A 124 -8.10 -4.05 39.86
N PRO A 125 -8.75 -3.88 41.01
CA PRO A 125 -8.18 -4.27 42.28
C PRO A 125 -7.97 -5.79 42.35
N GLU A 126 -6.96 -6.23 43.11
CA GLU A 126 -6.57 -7.65 43.18
C GLU A 126 -7.70 -8.60 43.61
N GLU A 127 -8.65 -8.08 44.38
CA GLU A 127 -9.81 -8.83 44.89
C GLU A 127 -10.73 -9.32 43.76
N ASP A 128 -10.91 -8.50 42.72
CA ASP A 128 -11.74 -8.82 41.55
C ASP A 128 -11.02 -9.75 40.56
N ILE A 129 -9.68 -9.77 40.61
CA ILE A 129 -8.83 -10.58 39.75
C ILE A 129 -8.64 -11.99 40.33
N LYS A 130 -8.70 -12.11 41.67
CA LYS A 130 -8.57 -13.39 42.39
C LYS A 130 -9.66 -14.37 41.95
N GLY A 131 -9.25 -15.41 41.21
CA GLY A 131 -10.12 -16.49 40.75
C GLY A 131 -10.43 -16.46 39.25
N LEU A 132 -9.93 -15.46 38.50
CA LEU A 132 -9.98 -15.45 37.04
C LEU A 132 -8.74 -16.15 36.45
N ASP A 133 -8.96 -17.06 35.51
CA ASP A 133 -7.90 -17.71 34.72
C ASP A 133 -7.33 -16.74 33.67
N LEU A 134 -6.56 -15.75 34.12
CA LEU A 134 -5.90 -14.80 33.24
C LEU A 134 -4.71 -15.43 32.52
N PRO A 135 -4.51 -15.13 31.22
CA PRO A 135 -3.32 -15.59 30.49
C PRO A 135 -2.06 -15.02 31.15
N LYS A 136 -1.07 -15.88 31.40
CA LYS A 136 0.23 -15.46 31.92
C LYS A 136 0.95 -14.68 30.83
N ILE A 137 1.23 -13.41 31.09
CA ILE A 137 1.97 -12.54 30.18
C ILE A 137 3.44 -12.94 30.26
N GLU A 138 3.92 -13.70 29.28
CA GLU A 138 5.36 -13.88 29.08
C GLU A 138 5.93 -12.58 28.51
N GLU A 139 7.07 -12.12 29.05
CA GLU A 139 7.55 -10.75 28.85
C GLU A 139 7.66 -10.31 27.37
N LYS A 140 6.85 -9.30 27.06
CA LYS A 140 7.02 -8.21 26.08
C LYS A 140 7.40 -8.61 24.64
N GLN A 141 6.39 -9.03 23.87
CA GLN A 141 6.26 -8.34 22.57
C GLN A 141 5.78 -6.92 22.87
N PRO A 142 6.35 -5.88 22.23
CA PRO A 142 5.92 -4.52 22.47
C PRO A 142 4.41 -4.46 22.29
N ILE A 143 3.74 -4.01 23.34
CA ILE A 143 2.35 -3.56 23.28
C ILE A 143 2.30 -2.67 22.05
N ALA A 144 1.34 -2.90 21.15
CA ALA A 144 1.06 -2.02 20.03
C ALA A 144 0.59 -0.67 20.61
N LEU A 145 1.53 0.08 21.17
CA LEU A 145 1.36 1.43 21.65
C LEU A 145 1.43 2.29 20.41
N HIS A 146 0.25 2.73 20.02
CA HIS A 146 0.00 3.94 19.29
C HIS A 146 0.43 3.95 17.82
N GLU A 147 -0.60 4.04 16.99
CA GLU A 147 -0.67 4.56 15.61
C GLU A 147 0.11 5.89 15.39
N ASP A 148 0.65 6.47 16.46
CA ASP A 148 1.39 7.72 16.52
C ASP A 148 2.90 7.57 16.25
N GLU A 149 3.41 6.36 15.98
CA GLU A 149 4.81 6.13 15.56
C GLU A 149 5.03 5.33 14.28
N ASP A 150 3.98 4.85 13.62
CA ASP A 150 4.13 4.32 12.27
C ASP A 150 4.54 5.49 11.36
N GLU A 151 5.84 5.65 11.08
CA GLU A 151 6.36 6.65 10.17
C GLU A 151 5.63 6.61 8.82
N VAL A 152 5.15 5.43 8.45
CA VAL A 152 4.31 5.21 7.27
C VAL A 152 2.95 5.89 7.43
N MET A 153 2.26 5.78 8.57
CA MET A 153 1.00 6.48 8.81
C MET A 153 1.19 7.99 8.96
N LYS A 154 2.28 8.46 9.57
CA LYS A 154 2.66 9.90 9.56
C LYS A 154 2.88 10.41 8.14
N ARG A 155 3.59 9.63 7.31
CA ARG A 155 3.81 9.94 5.90
C ARG A 155 2.50 9.91 5.11
N ILE A 156 1.60 8.97 5.38
CA ILE A 156 0.29 8.90 4.71
C ILE A 156 -0.60 10.07 5.10
N ARG A 157 -0.73 10.39 6.39
CA ARG A 157 -1.51 11.56 6.86
C ARG A 157 -0.98 12.85 6.26
N SER A 158 0.34 13.02 6.16
CA SER A 158 0.90 14.17 5.44
C SER A 158 0.59 14.11 3.94
N ILE A 159 0.62 12.94 3.28
CA ILE A 159 0.19 12.78 1.88
C ILE A 159 -1.30 13.13 1.70
N GLU A 160 -2.19 12.78 2.64
CA GLU A 160 -3.61 13.16 2.59
C GLU A 160 -3.79 14.68 2.72
N GLU A 161 -2.98 15.35 3.55
CA GLU A 161 -2.88 16.81 3.59
C GLU A 161 -2.35 17.39 2.25
N TYR A 162 -1.40 16.70 1.59
CA TYR A 162 -0.94 17.03 0.22
C TYR A 162 -1.97 16.69 -0.87
N GLY A 163 -2.90 15.77 -0.62
CA GLY A 163 -3.98 15.34 -1.52
C GLY A 163 -4.99 16.44 -1.86
N TYR A 164 -4.89 17.60 -1.21
CA TYR A 164 -5.62 18.80 -1.55
C TYR A 164 -5.25 19.41 -2.93
N TRP A 165 -4.21 18.91 -3.60
CA TRP A 165 -3.68 19.46 -4.85
C TRP A 165 -4.15 18.81 -6.16
N HIS A 166 -4.99 17.77 -6.13
CA HIS A 166 -5.60 17.22 -7.36
C HIS A 166 -7.14 17.31 -7.35
N LYS A 167 -7.67 18.52 -7.11
CA LYS A 167 -9.02 18.89 -7.54
C LYS A 167 -9.09 19.17 -9.04
N HIS A 168 -8.48 18.36 -9.92
CA HIS A 168 -8.77 18.50 -11.36
C HIS A 168 -8.69 17.18 -12.13
N SER A 169 -9.82 16.92 -12.78
CA SER A 169 -10.09 16.00 -13.90
C SER A 169 -10.40 14.54 -13.54
N TYR A 170 -11.45 14.03 -14.18
CA TYR A 170 -12.02 12.67 -14.14
C TYR A 170 -13.14 12.36 -13.15
N ILE A 171 -13.83 13.38 -12.63
CA ILE A 171 -15.26 13.21 -12.32
C ILE A 171 -16.04 14.06 -13.32
N SER A 172 -16.31 13.50 -14.50
CA SER A 172 -17.44 13.95 -15.30
C SER A 172 -18.70 13.56 -14.52
N HIS A 173 -19.30 14.50 -13.81
CA HIS A 173 -20.67 14.34 -13.34
C HIS A 173 -21.60 14.27 -14.57
N PRO A 174 -22.67 13.44 -14.49
CA PRO A 174 -23.62 13.26 -15.58
C PRO A 174 -24.41 14.53 -15.92
#